data_AF-A0A2U2CFN9-F1
#
_entry.id   AF-A0A2U2CFN9-F1
#
_cell.length_a   1.000
_cell.length_b   1.000
_cell.length_c   1.000
_cell.angle_alpha   90.00
_cell.angle_beta   90.00
_cell.angle_gamma   90.00
#
_symmetry.space_group_name_H-M   'P 1'
#
loop_
_entity.id
_entity.type
_entity.pdbx_description
1 polymer ?
#
loop_
_entity_poly.entity_id
_entity_poly.type
_entity_poly.pdbx_seq_one_letter_code
_entity_poly.pdbx_strand_id
1 'polypeptide(L)'
;MVNPWAGEVALVVDGERHVCKLTLGTLAELEAALEAGSLLDLVERFETGGFSTRDILALVVAGMRGGGWQGDAGILLAAEIGGGPMEAARVAAQLLARAFHVPDASAP
;
A
#
# COMPACT_ATOMS: atom_id res chain seq x y z
N MET A 1 18.24 -2.33 1.64
CA MET A 1 18.23 -0.86 1.57
C MET A 1 17.02 -0.48 0.75
N VAL A 2 16.05 0.25 1.31
CA VAL A 2 14.82 0.65 0.60
C VAL A 2 15.18 1.77 -0.37
N ASN A 3 14.82 1.67 -1.65
CA ASN A 3 15.04 2.74 -2.62
C ASN A 3 13.83 3.71 -2.59
N PRO A 4 13.97 4.93 -2.02
CA PRO A 4 12.85 5.87 -1.96
C PRO A 4 12.36 6.31 -3.35
N TRP A 5 13.19 6.18 -4.39
CA TRP A 5 12.88 6.50 -5.78
C TRP A 5 12.08 5.41 -6.48
N ALA A 6 12.03 4.19 -5.91
CA ALA A 6 11.33 3.05 -6.50
C ALA A 6 9.87 2.91 -6.02
N GLY A 7 9.40 3.83 -5.18
CA GLY A 7 8.06 3.77 -4.58
C GLY A 7 7.91 2.74 -3.45
N GLU A 8 9.01 2.30 -2.85
CA GLU A 8 9.03 1.24 -1.83
C GLU A 8 8.80 1.80 -0.42
N VAL A 9 7.95 1.14 0.37
CA VAL A 9 7.69 1.44 1.79
C VAL A 9 8.01 0.19 2.60
N ALA A 10 8.51 0.33 3.83
CA ALA A 10 8.74 -0.82 4.69
C ALA A 10 7.59 -1.00 5.68
N LEU A 11 7.21 -2.24 5.94
CA LEU A 11 6.24 -2.63 6.96
C LEU A 11 6.84 -3.77 7.79
N VAL A 12 6.59 -3.76 9.10
CA VAL A 12 6.95 -4.88 9.97
C VAL A 12 5.70 -5.71 10.22
N VAL A 13 5.77 -7.00 9.95
CA VAL A 13 4.68 -7.97 10.16
C VAL A 13 5.28 -9.16 10.90
N ASP A 14 4.71 -9.55 12.05
CA ASP A 14 5.21 -10.61 12.93
C ASP A 14 6.70 -10.46 13.31
N GLY A 15 7.15 -9.20 13.44
CA GLY A 15 8.55 -8.88 13.72
C GLY A 15 9.50 -8.98 12.51
N GLU A 16 9.02 -9.44 11.35
CA GLU A 16 9.77 -9.49 10.10
C GLU A 16 9.53 -8.22 9.27
N ARG A 17 10.61 -7.67 8.70
CA ARG A 17 10.54 -6.48 7.85
C ARG A 17 10.27 -6.87 6.40
N HIS A 18 9.12 -6.45 5.88
CA HIS A 18 8.74 -6.57 4.48
C HIS A 18 8.94 -5.26 3.72
N VAL A 19 9.26 -5.38 2.43
CA VAL A 19 9.20 -4.27 1.49
C VAL A 19 7.83 -4.32 0.83
N CYS A 20 7.20 -3.16 0.72
CA CYS A 20 5.91 -2.97 0.08
C CYS A 20 6.08 -2.00 -1.09
N LYS A 21 5.43 -2.28 -2.22
CA LYS A 21 5.43 -1.42 -3.40
C LYS A 21 4.13 -1.63 -4.18
N LEU A 22 3.55 -0.56 -4.70
CA LEU A 22 2.45 -0.66 -5.65
C LEU A 22 3.02 -0.72 -7.07
N THR A 23 2.90 -1.90 -7.67
CA THR A 23 3.17 -2.15 -9.09
C THR A 23 1.87 -2.01 -9.89
N LEU A 24 1.97 -1.89 -11.22
CA LEU A 24 0.79 -1.86 -12.08
C LEU A 24 -0.11 -3.09 -11.87
N GLY A 25 0.46 -4.28 -11.71
CA GLY A 25 -0.31 -5.51 -11.46
C GLY A 25 -1.06 -5.47 -10.14
N THR A 26 -0.40 -5.02 -9.06
CA THR A 26 -1.05 -4.92 -7.74
C THR A 26 -2.07 -3.78 -7.66
N LEU A 27 -1.90 -2.72 -8.46
CA LEU A 27 -2.90 -1.67 -8.60
C LEU A 27 -4.15 -2.21 -9.29
N ALA A 28 -4.00 -3.00 -10.36
CA ALA A 28 -5.12 -3.65 -11.03
C ALA A 28 -5.85 -4.65 -10.12
N GLU A 29 -5.11 -5.42 -9.31
CA GLU A 29 -5.71 -6.29 -8.28
C GLU A 29 -6.49 -5.48 -7.24
N LEU A 30 -5.96 -4.32 -6.83
CA LEU A 30 -6.59 -3.46 -5.84
C LEU A 30 -7.88 -2.83 -6.35
N GLU A 31 -7.90 -2.33 -7.59
CA GLU A 31 -9.12 -1.80 -8.22
C GLU A 31 -10.22 -2.85 -8.25
N ALA A 32 -9.88 -4.08 -8.63
CA ALA A 32 -10.81 -5.21 -8.62
C ALA A 32 -11.30 -5.55 -7.21
N ALA A 33 -10.42 -5.51 -6.20
CA ALA A 33 -10.76 -5.87 -4.83
C ALA A 33 -11.60 -4.81 -4.10
N LEU A 34 -11.43 -3.54 -4.46
CA LEU A 34 -12.12 -2.41 -3.84
C LEU A 34 -13.38 -1.98 -4.59
N GLU A 35 -13.70 -2.65 -5.71
CA GLU A 35 -14.80 -2.29 -6.61
C GLU A 35 -14.77 -0.79 -6.96
N ALA A 36 -13.56 -0.22 -7.06
CA ALA A 36 -13.37 1.18 -7.35
C ALA A 36 -13.53 1.41 -8.86
N GLY A 37 -14.19 2.51 -9.24
CA GLY A 37 -14.36 2.87 -10.64
C GLY A 37 -13.04 3.27 -11.29
N SER A 38 -12.11 3.80 -10.50
CA SER A 38 -10.76 4.15 -10.93
C SER A 38 -9.75 4.24 -9.77
N LEU A 39 -8.46 4.22 -10.10
CA LEU A 39 -7.38 4.60 -9.18
C LEU A 39 -7.54 6.01 -8.59
N LEU A 40 -8.15 6.96 -9.32
CA LEU A 40 -8.38 8.31 -8.82
C LEU A 40 -9.40 8.29 -7.67
N ASP A 41 -10.46 7.48 -7.80
CA ASP A 41 -11.47 7.31 -6.75
C ASP A 41 -10.84 6.76 -5.47
N LEU A 42 -9.82 5.90 -5.60
CA LEU A 42 -9.05 5.40 -4.47
C LEU A 42 -8.24 6.52 -3.81
N VAL A 43 -7.57 7.38 -4.58
CA VAL A 43 -6.80 8.49 -4.01
C VAL A 43 -7.71 9.49 -3.30
N GLU A 44 -8.82 9.89 -3.92
CA GLU A 44 -9.79 10.83 -3.33
C GLU A 44 -10.38 10.32 -2.01
N ARG A 45 -10.70 9.02 -1.93
CA ARG A 45 -11.14 8.38 -0.67
C ARG A 45 -10.07 8.44 0.41
N PHE A 46 -8.78 8.48 0.05
CA PHE A 46 -7.68 8.60 1.02
C PHE A 46 -7.63 9.99 1.61
N GLU A 47 -7.66 10.99 0.75
CA GLU A 47 -7.52 12.38 1.13
C GLU A 47 -8.72 12.86 1.93
N THR A 48 -9.90 12.34 1.64
CA THR A 48 -11.14 12.65 2.36
C THR A 48 -11.31 11.84 3.66
N GLY A 49 -10.39 10.91 3.96
CA GLY A 49 -10.49 10.03 5.13
C GLY A 49 -11.63 9.01 5.05
N GLY A 50 -12.18 8.78 3.86
CA GLY A 50 -13.31 7.87 3.59
C GLY A 50 -12.92 6.39 3.53
N PHE A 51 -11.82 5.98 4.15
CA PHE A 51 -11.33 4.61 4.10
C PHE A 51 -11.68 3.78 5.32
N SER A 52 -12.15 2.57 5.05
CA SER A 52 -12.38 1.55 6.06
C SER A 52 -11.09 0.78 6.37
N THR A 53 -11.08 0.07 7.50
CA THR A 53 -10.01 -0.88 7.84
C THR A 53 -9.80 -1.94 6.74
N ARG A 54 -10.87 -2.33 6.04
CA ARG A 54 -10.80 -3.28 4.92
C ARG A 54 -9.99 -2.71 3.75
N ASP A 55 -10.16 -1.42 3.45
CA ASP A 55 -9.46 -0.77 2.35
C ASP A 55 -7.97 -0.61 2.66
N ILE A 56 -7.66 -0.24 3.90
CA ILE A 56 -6.27 -0.20 4.40
C ILE A 56 -5.63 -1.57 4.29
N LEU A 57 -6.33 -2.63 4.73
CA LEU A 57 -5.82 -4.00 4.64
C LEU A 57 -5.56 -4.40 3.18
N ALA A 58 -6.51 -4.14 2.27
CA ALA A 58 -6.36 -4.44 0.85
C ALA A 58 -5.16 -3.71 0.23
N LEU A 59 -4.98 -2.43 0.56
CA LEU A 59 -3.83 -1.62 0.14
C LEU A 59 -2.50 -2.19 0.62
N VAL A 60 -2.44 -2.60 1.90
CA VAL A 60 -1.24 -3.19 2.48
C VAL A 60 -0.91 -4.53 1.83
N VAL A 61 -1.92 -5.41 1.63
CA VAL A 61 -1.73 -6.71 0.93
C VAL A 61 -1.22 -6.48 -0.48
N ALA A 62 -1.84 -5.57 -1.24
CA ALA A 62 -1.39 -5.21 -2.59
C ALA A 62 0.05 -4.69 -2.58
N GLY A 63 0.39 -3.81 -1.64
CA GLY A 63 1.74 -3.30 -1.44
C GLY A 63 2.75 -4.40 -1.14
N MET A 64 2.46 -5.28 -0.18
CA MET A 64 3.35 -6.38 0.20
C MET A 64 3.59 -7.33 -0.98
N ARG A 65 2.55 -7.66 -1.75
CA ARG A 65 2.66 -8.49 -2.96
C ARG A 65 3.57 -7.86 -4.01
N GLY A 66 3.45 -6.55 -4.22
CA GLY A 66 4.31 -5.84 -5.17
C GLY A 66 5.76 -5.71 -4.71
N GLY A 67 6.02 -5.91 -3.41
CA GLY A 67 7.36 -6.07 -2.85
C GLY A 67 7.86 -7.52 -2.78
N GLY A 68 7.10 -8.48 -3.32
CA GLY A 68 7.50 -9.89 -3.46
C GLY A 68 6.89 -10.85 -2.45
N TRP A 69 6.09 -10.38 -1.49
CA TRP A 69 5.40 -11.24 -0.52
C TRP A 69 4.32 -12.09 -1.20
N GLN A 70 4.23 -13.38 -0.85
CA GLN A 70 3.35 -14.35 -1.52
C GLN A 70 2.07 -14.69 -0.73
N GLY A 71 1.73 -13.90 0.29
CA GLY A 71 0.57 -14.14 1.15
C GLY A 71 -0.74 -13.54 0.65
N ASP A 72 -1.78 -13.71 1.47
CA ASP A 72 -3.11 -13.14 1.25
C ASP A 72 -3.62 -12.34 2.44
N ALA A 73 -4.80 -11.75 2.29
CA ALA A 73 -5.43 -10.97 3.35
C ALA A 73 -5.73 -11.80 4.61
N GLY A 74 -5.99 -13.10 4.48
CA GLY A 74 -6.22 -13.99 5.61
C GLY A 74 -4.98 -14.16 6.48
N ILE A 75 -3.81 -14.30 5.86
CA ILE A 75 -2.52 -14.34 6.56
C ILE A 75 -2.27 -13.00 7.27
N LEU A 76 -2.49 -11.87 6.60
CA LEU A 76 -2.27 -10.55 7.21
C LEU A 76 -3.24 -10.26 8.36
N LEU A 77 -4.48 -10.75 8.29
CA LEU A 77 -5.47 -10.62 9.38
C LEU A 77 -5.05 -11.36 10.66
N ALA A 78 -4.30 -12.46 10.52
CA ALA A 78 -3.78 -13.23 11.63
C ALA A 78 -2.44 -12.70 12.16
N ALA A 79 -1.81 -11.78 11.44
CA ALA A 79 -0.48 -11.27 11.73
C ALA A 79 -0.49 -10.00 12.58
N GLU A 80 0.61 -9.76 13.29
CA GLU A 80 0.82 -8.55 14.06
C GLU A 80 1.57 -7.50 13.23
N ILE A 81 0.94 -6.35 13.00
CA ILE A 81 1.61 -5.20 12.38
C ILE A 81 2.41 -4.45 13.44
N GLY A 82 3.72 -4.35 13.25
CA GLY A 82 4.60 -3.54 14.09
C GLY A 82 4.16 -2.06 14.06
N GLY A 83 3.90 -1.48 15.23
CA GLY A 83 3.33 -0.12 15.34
C GLY A 83 1.79 -0.08 15.27
N GLY A 84 1.13 -1.24 15.09
CA GLY A 84 -0.32 -1.41 15.16
C GLY A 84 -1.08 -0.84 13.95
N PRO A 85 -2.41 -0.71 14.07
CA PRO A 85 -3.29 -0.31 12.96
C PRO A 85 -2.96 1.06 12.37
N MET A 86 -2.42 1.98 13.18
CA MET A 86 -2.03 3.31 12.72
C MET A 86 -0.82 3.27 11.78
N GLU A 87 0.12 2.35 12.02
CA GLU A 87 1.26 2.15 11.12
C GLU A 87 0.80 1.55 9.79
N ALA A 88 -0.17 0.62 9.81
CA ALA A 88 -0.78 0.10 8.59
C ALA A 88 -1.41 1.21 7.73
N ALA A 89 -2.18 2.11 8.36
CA ALA A 89 -2.77 3.26 7.70
C ALA A 89 -1.71 4.21 7.13
N ARG A 90 -0.65 4.48 7.89
CA ARG A 90 0.50 5.30 7.45
C ARG A 90 1.20 4.69 6.24
N VAL A 91 1.46 3.37 6.26
CA VAL A 91 2.10 2.67 5.16
C VAL A 91 1.21 2.67 3.92
N ALA A 92 -0.09 2.42 4.06
CA ALA A 92 -1.05 2.53 2.96
C ALA A 92 -1.04 3.94 2.33
N ALA A 93 -1.04 4.99 3.15
CA ALA A 93 -0.94 6.38 2.69
C ALA A 93 0.33 6.62 1.87
N GLN A 94 1.47 6.16 2.39
CA GLN A 94 2.77 6.34 1.73
C GLN A 94 2.84 5.56 0.41
N LEU A 95 2.27 4.37 0.34
CA LEU A 95 2.21 3.57 -0.87
C LEU A 95 1.45 4.29 -1.98
N LEU A 96 0.25 4.81 -1.68
CA LEU A 96 -0.53 5.61 -2.64
C LEU A 96 0.22 6.88 -3.04
N ALA A 97 0.70 7.65 -2.07
CA ALA A 97 1.42 8.89 -2.34
C ALA A 97 2.62 8.67 -3.27
N ARG A 98 3.34 7.55 -3.12
CA ARG A 98 4.50 7.20 -3.96
C ARG A 98 4.14 6.57 -5.30
N ALA A 99 3.01 5.87 -5.39
CA ALA A 99 2.54 5.30 -6.66
C ALA A 99 2.08 6.39 -7.64
N PHE A 100 1.52 7.48 -7.11
CA PHE A 100 0.96 8.58 -7.91
C PHE A 100 1.81 9.85 -7.89
N HIS A 101 2.90 9.90 -7.11
CA HIS A 101 3.93 10.91 -7.32
C HIS A 101 4.61 10.65 -8.66
N VAL A 102 4.24 11.43 -9.67
CA VAL A 102 5.12 11.64 -10.83
C VAL A 102 6.30 12.45 -10.30
N PRO A 103 7.54 11.93 -10.33
CA PRO A 103 8.69 12.77 -10.05
C PRO A 103 8.65 13.88 -11.09
N ASP A 104 8.47 15.12 -10.62
CA ASP A 104 8.57 16.29 -11.47
C ASP A 104 9.92 16.18 -12.18
N ALA A 105 9.92 15.96 -13.50
CA ALA A 105 11.13 15.84 -14.31
C ALA A 105 11.79 17.22 -14.51
N SER A 106 11.72 18.06 -13.49
CA SER A 106 12.14 19.44 -13.40
C SER A 106 13.00 19.65 -12.14
N ALA A 107 13.86 18.69 -11.82
CA ALA A 107 15.04 18.95 -11.00
C ALA A 107 16.17 19.47 -11.93
N PRO A 108 16.73 20.68 -11.67
CA PRO A 108 17.75 21.30 -12.52
C PRO A 108 19.11 20.57 -12.51
#